data_AF-A0A6P6XQE0-F1
#
_entry.id   AF-A0A6P6XQE0-F1
#
_cell.length_a   1.000
_cell.length_b   1.000
_cell.length_c   1.000
_cell.angle_alpha   90.00
_cell.angle_beta   90.00
_cell.angle_gamma   90.00
#
_symmetry.space_group_name_H-M   'P 1'
#
loop_
_entity.id
_entity.type
_entity.pdbx_description
1 polymer ?
#
loop_
_entity_poly.entity_id
_entity_poly.type
_entity_poly.pdbx_seq_one_letter_code
_entity_poly.pdbx_strand_id
1 'polypeptide(L)'
;MSTTNVNEDYFPVKRSSFRPPLSVQRYQYVCNLIRRMSEHHNQQQQQQSIESSFKIESVADLGSGHCRLAWYLKQLQFLRYIRCLDLNENCFEGNTYVVPSTEERFTNRLKPLQIELYQGDVRQYDSRFRHVDIVTCIELIEHLPSDTLDSFVMNVFQFIQPHYCIITTPNFDYNHLCRLNNGYNDQQQQQSRDHYHNPLYRDSDHYFEFTRDEFKQWCNQIKEKYPCYTYRLSGVGRLRSLDPDMNLGYATQIAIFQRTTNNNNNHIVDDNGDNGDGQQQQSKSIESIQNYQHIRTHYFGQLWSRSNHRFS
;
A
#
# COMPACT_ATOMS: atom_id res chain seq x y z
N MET A 1 -35.92 29.13 43.71
CA MET A 1 -35.17 29.23 42.45
C MET A 1 -34.18 28.09 42.42
N SER A 2 -34.60 26.96 41.89
CA SER A 2 -33.82 25.72 41.88
C SER A 2 -33.14 25.64 40.50
N THR A 3 -31.83 25.88 40.46
CA THR A 3 -31.03 25.77 39.25
C THR A 3 -30.82 24.30 38.93
N THR A 4 -31.49 23.82 37.89
CA THR A 4 -31.24 22.52 37.26
C THR A 4 -29.85 22.53 36.62
N ASN A 5 -28.92 21.76 37.20
CA ASN A 5 -27.67 21.41 36.54
C ASN A 5 -28.00 20.47 35.37
N VAL A 6 -27.75 20.94 34.16
CA VAL A 6 -27.76 20.13 32.95
C VAL A 6 -26.46 19.30 32.99
N ASN A 7 -26.58 17.99 33.16
CA ASN A 7 -25.47 17.07 32.91
C ASN A 7 -25.24 17.07 31.39
N GLU A 8 -24.20 17.78 30.94
CA GLU A 8 -23.62 17.53 29.62
C GLU A 8 -22.97 16.15 29.65
N ASP A 9 -23.58 15.20 28.95
CA ASP A 9 -23.02 13.88 28.68
C ASP A 9 -21.69 14.02 27.94
N TYR A 10 -20.60 14.04 28.70
CA TYR A 10 -19.24 14.07 28.18
C TYR A 10 -18.90 12.67 27.66
N PHE A 11 -19.26 12.38 26.40
CA PHE A 11 -18.76 11.18 25.72
C PHE A 11 -17.23 11.24 25.68
N PRO A 12 -16.50 10.30 26.30
CA PRO A 12 -15.04 10.31 26.25
C PRO A 12 -14.62 10.00 24.81
N VAL A 13 -14.26 11.02 24.04
CA VAL A 13 -13.58 10.86 22.76
C VAL A 13 -12.28 10.13 23.06
N LYS A 14 -12.16 8.88 22.59
CA LYS A 14 -10.96 8.05 22.69
C LYS A 14 -9.79 8.85 22.10
N ARG A 15 -8.99 9.50 22.97
CA ARG A 15 -7.87 10.36 22.53
C ARG A 15 -6.84 9.46 21.87
N SER A 16 -6.60 9.65 20.56
CA SER A 16 -5.49 9.00 19.87
C SER A 16 -4.19 9.31 20.60
N SER A 17 -3.44 8.28 21.01
CA SER A 17 -2.14 8.41 21.68
C SER A 17 -1.08 9.09 20.82
N PHE A 18 -1.33 9.23 19.51
CA PHE A 18 -0.44 9.87 18.56
C PHE A 18 -1.04 11.17 17.99
N ARG A 19 -0.21 12.20 17.86
CA ARG A 19 -0.54 13.47 17.18
C ARG A 19 0.48 13.76 16.07
N PRO A 20 0.06 13.77 14.78
CA PRO A 20 -1.27 13.39 14.28
C PRO A 20 -1.58 11.89 14.50
N PRO A 21 -2.83 11.43 14.31
CA PRO A 21 -3.18 10.01 14.43
C PRO A 21 -2.27 9.10 13.62
N LEU A 22 -2.02 7.87 14.11
CA LEU A 22 -1.03 6.97 13.50
C LEU A 22 -1.34 6.66 12.02
N SER A 23 -2.62 6.50 11.68
CA SER A 23 -3.07 6.33 10.28
C SER A 23 -2.69 7.50 9.38
N VAL A 24 -2.82 8.74 9.89
CA VAL A 24 -2.40 9.95 9.17
C VAL A 24 -0.88 9.98 9.00
N GLN A 25 -0.12 9.58 10.03
CA GLN A 25 1.34 9.49 9.93
C GLN A 25 1.78 8.50 8.84
N ARG A 26 1.10 7.34 8.71
CA ARG A 26 1.38 6.37 7.65
C ARG A 26 1.20 6.99 6.26
N TYR A 27 0.05 7.63 5.99
CA TYR A 27 -0.20 8.26 4.70
C TYR A 27 0.80 9.38 4.38
N GLN A 28 1.11 10.22 5.37
CA GLN A 28 2.12 11.27 5.22
C GLN A 28 3.51 10.69 4.94
N TYR A 29 3.90 9.63 5.64
CA TYR A 29 5.17 8.95 5.43
C TYR A 29 5.28 8.43 3.99
N VAL A 30 4.26 7.70 3.52
CA VAL A 30 4.21 7.12 2.16
C VAL A 30 4.31 8.23 1.11
N CYS A 31 3.48 9.27 1.19
CA CYS A 31 3.52 10.35 0.20
C CYS A 31 4.84 11.12 0.20
N ASN A 32 5.42 11.37 1.39
CA ASN A 32 6.73 12.03 1.49
C ASN A 32 7.86 11.14 0.97
N LEU A 33 7.75 9.82 1.16
CA LEU A 33 8.70 8.87 0.61
C LEU A 33 8.64 8.84 -0.92
N ILE A 34 7.43 8.71 -1.49
CA ILE A 34 7.22 8.68 -2.95
C ILE A 34 7.70 9.98 -3.60
N ARG A 35 7.43 11.14 -2.97
CA ARG A 35 7.94 12.44 -3.44
C ARG A 35 9.47 12.46 -3.51
N ARG A 36 10.15 12.05 -2.43
CA ARG A 36 11.62 12.01 -2.38
C ARG A 36 12.22 11.01 -3.37
N MET A 37 11.58 9.85 -3.56
CA MET A 37 12.00 8.88 -4.58
C MET A 37 11.93 9.49 -5.98
N SER A 38 10.84 10.18 -6.30
CA SER A 38 10.67 10.86 -7.59
C SER A 38 11.71 11.96 -7.80
N GLU A 39 11.95 12.80 -6.80
CA GLU A 39 12.99 13.84 -6.82
C GLU A 39 14.38 13.24 -7.07
N HIS A 40 14.72 12.16 -6.38
CA HIS A 40 16.00 11.48 -6.54
C HIS A 40 16.19 10.89 -7.95
N HIS A 41 15.17 10.20 -8.49
CA HIS A 41 15.21 9.69 -9.88
C HIS A 41 15.36 10.82 -10.91
N ASN A 42 14.67 11.95 -10.70
CA ASN A 42 14.78 13.11 -11.58
C ASN A 42 16.16 13.78 -11.51
N GLN A 43 16.79 13.83 -10.33
CA GLN A 43 18.14 14.37 -10.16
C GLN A 43 19.20 13.49 -10.82
N GLN A 44 19.09 12.16 -10.67
CA GLN A 44 20.00 11.21 -11.32
C GLN A 44 19.96 11.31 -12.85
N GLN A 45 18.76 11.46 -13.43
CA GLN A 45 18.59 11.67 -14.87
C GLN A 45 19.31 12.92 -15.37
N GLN A 46 19.24 14.03 -14.62
CA GLN A 46 19.90 15.28 -15.00
C GLN A 46 21.43 15.19 -14.94
N GLN A 47 21.98 14.46 -13.97
CA GLN A 47 23.42 14.38 -13.74
C GLN A 47 24.14 13.39 -14.66
N GLN A 48 23.49 12.27 -15.02
CA GLN A 48 24.20 11.17 -15.69
C GLN A 48 24.12 11.23 -17.22
N SER A 49 23.29 12.08 -17.84
CA SER A 49 23.02 12.08 -19.29
C SER A 49 22.64 10.69 -19.86
N ILE A 50 22.21 9.78 -18.98
CA ILE A 50 21.76 8.43 -19.30
C ILE A 50 20.24 8.51 -19.49
N GLU A 51 19.74 8.11 -20.67
CA GLU A 51 18.30 8.06 -20.98
C GLU A 51 17.52 7.01 -20.16
N SER A 52 18.19 6.15 -19.40
CA SER A 52 17.54 5.11 -18.62
C SER A 52 16.76 5.70 -17.44
N SER A 53 15.51 5.29 -17.30
CA SER A 53 14.31 5.83 -17.98
C SER A 53 13.13 5.82 -16.99
N PHE A 54 13.44 5.59 -15.70
CA PHE A 54 12.44 5.29 -14.69
C PHE A 54 11.92 6.59 -14.08
N LYS A 55 10.64 6.85 -14.33
CA LYS A 55 9.88 7.95 -13.73
C LYS A 55 8.74 7.32 -12.97
N ILE A 56 8.57 7.76 -11.73
CA ILE A 56 7.42 7.34 -10.93
C ILE A 56 6.20 8.09 -11.44
N GLU A 57 5.26 7.35 -12.02
CA GLU A 57 4.00 7.88 -12.55
C GLU A 57 2.79 7.06 -12.10
N SER A 58 3.00 5.86 -11.56
CA SER A 58 1.93 4.93 -11.18
C SER A 58 2.08 4.38 -9.77
N VAL A 59 0.96 4.30 -9.04
CA VAL A 59 0.88 3.67 -7.72
C VAL A 59 -0.29 2.70 -7.70
N ALA A 60 -0.08 1.48 -7.21
CA ALA A 60 -1.14 0.54 -6.87
C ALA A 60 -1.24 0.40 -5.35
N ASP A 61 -2.39 0.75 -4.78
CA ASP A 61 -2.69 0.62 -3.37
C ASP A 61 -3.53 -0.65 -3.16
N LEU A 62 -2.89 -1.70 -2.63
CA LEU A 62 -3.52 -3.00 -2.35
C LEU A 62 -4.05 -2.99 -0.92
N GLY A 63 -5.32 -3.35 -0.72
CA GLY A 63 -6.01 -3.15 0.56
C GLY A 63 -6.36 -1.68 0.79
N SER A 64 -6.80 -1.00 -0.26
CA SER A 64 -7.00 0.46 -0.25
C SER A 64 -8.09 0.94 0.71
N GLY A 65 -8.98 0.06 1.16
CA GLY A 65 -10.15 0.36 1.97
C GLY A 65 -10.93 1.53 1.37
N HIS A 66 -11.16 2.56 2.18
CA HIS A 66 -11.87 3.77 1.74
C HIS A 66 -11.00 4.71 0.87
N CYS A 67 -9.96 4.23 0.20
CA CYS A 67 -9.06 5.00 -0.67
C CYS A 67 -8.47 6.27 -0.02
N ARG A 68 -8.29 6.27 1.31
CA ARG A 68 -7.85 7.47 2.01
C ARG A 68 -6.42 7.88 1.65
N LEU A 69 -5.56 6.90 1.34
CA LEU A 69 -4.22 7.18 0.81
C LEU A 69 -4.29 7.86 -0.57
N ALA A 70 -5.22 7.46 -1.43
CA ALA A 70 -5.39 8.05 -2.77
C ALA A 70 -5.67 9.56 -2.71
N TRP A 71 -6.36 10.04 -1.67
CA TRP A 71 -6.57 11.47 -1.41
C TRP A 71 -5.26 12.27 -1.24
N TYR A 72 -4.26 11.66 -0.59
CA TYR A 72 -2.93 12.26 -0.45
C TYR A 72 -2.11 12.09 -1.73
N LEU A 73 -2.17 10.91 -2.36
CA LEU A 73 -1.43 10.62 -3.58
C LEU A 73 -1.83 11.52 -4.75
N LYS A 74 -3.12 11.86 -4.91
CA LYS A 74 -3.57 12.73 -6.01
C LYS A 74 -2.94 14.13 -5.99
N GLN A 75 -2.40 14.57 -4.84
CA GLN A 75 -1.67 15.83 -4.72
C GLN A 75 -0.28 15.80 -5.37
N LEU A 76 0.27 14.59 -5.61
CA LEU A 76 1.54 14.40 -6.30
C LEU A 76 1.31 14.60 -7.81
N GLN A 77 1.71 15.77 -8.32
CA GLN A 77 1.44 16.20 -9.70
C GLN A 77 2.10 15.34 -10.78
N PHE A 78 3.16 14.60 -10.42
CA PHE A 78 3.86 13.69 -11.33
C PHE A 78 3.13 12.36 -11.53
N LEU A 79 2.21 11.98 -10.63
CA LEU A 79 1.43 10.76 -10.78
C LEU A 79 0.37 10.91 -11.87
N ARG A 80 0.27 9.86 -12.68
CA ARG A 80 -0.67 9.68 -13.79
C ARG A 80 -1.69 8.58 -13.53
N TYR A 81 -1.30 7.55 -12.78
CA TYR A 81 -2.15 6.39 -12.51
C TYR A 81 -2.14 6.05 -11.02
N ILE A 82 -3.31 6.00 -10.40
CA ILE A 82 -3.49 5.43 -9.07
C ILE A 82 -4.50 4.30 -9.22
N ARG A 83 -4.13 3.08 -8.85
CA ARG A 83 -5.03 1.92 -8.83
C ARG A 83 -5.29 1.53 -7.39
N CYS A 84 -6.55 1.53 -6.98
CA CYS A 84 -6.98 1.10 -5.67
C CYS A 84 -7.61 -0.29 -5.81
N LEU A 85 -7.08 -1.28 -5.09
CA LEU A 85 -7.60 -2.64 -5.03
C LEU A 85 -8.09 -2.93 -3.61
N ASP A 86 -9.28 -3.48 -3.50
CA ASP A 86 -9.78 -4.03 -2.24
C ASP A 86 -10.64 -5.28 -2.48
N LEU A 87 -10.73 -6.16 -1.48
CA LEU A 87 -11.59 -7.34 -1.56
C LEU A 87 -13.07 -6.95 -1.40
N ASN A 88 -13.34 -5.93 -0.57
CA ASN A 88 -14.69 -5.49 -0.23
C ASN A 88 -15.09 -4.27 -1.06
N GLU A 89 -15.87 -4.45 -2.13
CA GLU A 89 -16.30 -3.32 -2.98
C GLU A 89 -17.05 -2.21 -2.23
N ASN A 90 -17.69 -2.53 -1.09
CA ASN A 90 -18.46 -1.57 -0.31
C ASN A 90 -17.59 -0.44 0.26
N CYS A 91 -16.27 -0.63 0.39
CA CYS A 91 -15.37 0.43 0.82
C CYS A 91 -15.26 1.59 -0.21
N PHE A 92 -15.70 1.36 -1.45
CA PHE A 92 -15.75 2.37 -2.51
C PHE A 92 -17.09 3.10 -2.58
N GLU A 93 -18.14 2.60 -1.94
CA GLU A 93 -19.45 3.23 -1.97
C GLU A 93 -19.42 4.58 -1.22
N GLY A 94 -19.99 5.62 -1.81
CA GLY A 94 -19.98 6.98 -1.23
C GLY A 94 -18.59 7.62 -1.08
N ASN A 95 -17.53 7.01 -1.65
CA ASN A 95 -16.17 7.47 -1.46
C ASN A 95 -15.91 8.81 -2.15
N THR A 96 -15.71 9.87 -1.37
CA THR A 96 -15.44 11.23 -1.87
C THR A 96 -13.95 11.53 -2.05
N TYR A 97 -13.05 10.68 -1.54
CA TYR A 97 -11.60 10.92 -1.56
C TYR A 97 -11.00 10.88 -2.97
N VAL A 98 -11.58 10.03 -3.83
CA VAL A 98 -11.14 9.79 -5.22
C VAL A 98 -11.99 10.51 -6.26
N VAL A 99 -13.08 11.15 -5.84
CA VAL A 99 -13.91 11.96 -6.73
C VAL A 99 -13.24 13.33 -6.91
N PRO A 100 -12.97 13.77 -8.15
CA PRO A 100 -12.40 15.09 -8.39
C PRO A 100 -13.43 16.17 -8.08
N SER A 101 -13.02 17.21 -7.35
CA SER A 101 -13.78 18.45 -7.25
C SER A 101 -13.92 19.10 -8.63
N THR A 102 -14.85 20.06 -8.77
CA THR A 102 -14.98 20.85 -10.01
C THR A 102 -13.63 21.46 -10.42
N GLU A 103 -12.90 22.03 -9.48
CA GLU A 103 -11.57 22.58 -9.72
C GLU A 103 -10.56 21.50 -10.14
N GLU A 104 -10.52 20.36 -9.48
CA GLU A 104 -9.59 19.26 -9.82
C GLU A 104 -9.83 18.66 -11.22
N ARG A 105 -11.05 18.77 -11.76
CA ARG A 105 -11.36 18.39 -13.14
C ARG A 105 -10.73 19.35 -14.15
N PHE A 106 -10.70 20.64 -13.84
CA PHE A 106 -10.33 21.72 -14.76
C PHE A 106 -8.96 22.37 -14.48
N THR A 107 -8.30 22.02 -13.37
CA THR A 107 -6.94 22.50 -13.08
C THR A 107 -5.94 21.98 -14.11
N ASN A 108 -4.97 22.83 -14.45
CA ASN A 108 -3.85 22.47 -15.32
C ASN A 108 -2.85 21.60 -14.56
N ARG A 109 -3.21 20.33 -14.32
CA ARG A 109 -2.18 19.33 -14.03
C ARG A 109 -1.27 19.24 -15.26
N LEU A 110 0.05 19.28 -15.06
CA LEU A 110 1.02 19.04 -16.13
C LEU A 110 0.81 17.67 -16.80
N LYS A 111 0.35 16.70 -16.01
CA LYS A 111 0.00 15.35 -16.46
C LYS A 111 -1.39 14.99 -15.94
N PRO A 112 -2.34 14.61 -16.81
CA PRO A 112 -3.63 14.10 -16.39
C PRO A 112 -3.45 12.91 -15.44
N LEU A 113 -4.33 12.82 -14.44
CA LEU A 113 -4.34 11.74 -13.46
C LEU A 113 -5.61 10.91 -13.63
N GLN A 114 -5.43 9.60 -13.60
CA GLN A 114 -6.48 8.58 -13.61
C GLN A 114 -6.42 7.80 -12.29
N ILE A 115 -7.54 7.76 -11.57
CA ILE A 115 -7.72 6.90 -10.39
C ILE A 115 -8.70 5.80 -10.74
N GLU A 116 -8.26 4.55 -10.68
CA GLU A 116 -9.04 3.36 -11.00
C GLU A 116 -9.34 2.56 -9.74
N LEU A 117 -10.59 2.12 -9.58
CA LEU A 117 -11.04 1.30 -8.46
C LEU A 117 -11.30 -0.12 -8.95
N TYR A 118 -10.75 -1.10 -8.24
CA TYR A 118 -10.87 -2.52 -8.54
C TYR A 118 -11.31 -3.29 -7.30
N GLN A 119 -12.24 -4.22 -7.49
CA GLN A 119 -12.54 -5.26 -6.52
C GLN A 119 -11.76 -6.53 -6.88
N GLY A 120 -11.06 -7.13 -5.92
CA GLY A 120 -10.35 -8.37 -6.14
C GLY A 120 -9.51 -8.80 -4.95
N ASP A 121 -8.99 -10.03 -5.06
CA ASP A 121 -8.14 -10.61 -4.03
C ASP A 121 -6.67 -10.30 -4.31
N VAL A 122 -5.99 -9.67 -3.34
CA VAL A 122 -4.56 -9.31 -3.42
C VAL A 122 -3.63 -10.51 -3.63
N ARG A 123 -4.12 -11.75 -3.47
CA ARG A 123 -3.40 -13.01 -3.72
C ARG A 123 -3.47 -13.46 -5.18
N GLN A 124 -4.37 -12.88 -5.97
CA GLN A 124 -4.57 -13.23 -7.37
C GLN A 124 -3.89 -12.24 -8.30
N TYR A 125 -3.35 -12.72 -9.41
CA TYR A 125 -2.73 -11.84 -10.39
C TYR A 125 -3.74 -11.18 -11.33
N ASP A 126 -3.50 -9.91 -11.66
CA ASP A 126 -4.20 -9.19 -12.72
C ASP A 126 -3.19 -8.42 -13.59
N SER A 127 -3.27 -8.63 -14.90
CA SER A 127 -2.27 -8.08 -15.82
C SER A 127 -2.25 -6.56 -15.89
N ARG A 128 -3.35 -5.88 -15.52
CA ARG A 128 -3.41 -4.41 -15.47
C ARG A 128 -2.57 -3.81 -14.34
N PHE A 129 -2.16 -4.61 -13.36
CA PHE A 129 -1.30 -4.19 -12.25
C PHE A 129 0.18 -4.44 -12.53
N ARG A 130 0.51 -5.20 -13.58
CA ARG A 130 1.90 -5.53 -13.93
C ARG A 130 2.73 -4.26 -14.14
N HIS A 131 3.92 -4.26 -13.57
CA HIS A 131 4.96 -3.23 -13.71
C HIS A 131 4.51 -1.80 -13.32
N VAL A 132 3.54 -1.67 -12.41
CA VAL A 132 3.32 -0.39 -11.72
C VAL A 132 4.60 0.06 -11.03
N ASP A 133 4.85 1.37 -10.97
CA ASP A 133 6.09 1.90 -10.43
C ASP A 133 6.20 1.62 -8.93
N ILE A 134 5.09 1.77 -8.21
CA ILE A 134 5.00 1.59 -6.77
C ILE A 134 3.78 0.74 -6.40
N VAL A 135 3.98 -0.23 -5.51
CA VAL A 135 2.91 -0.89 -4.76
C VAL A 135 2.93 -0.38 -3.32
N THR A 136 1.76 -0.06 -2.77
CA THR A 136 1.56 0.19 -1.34
C THR A 136 0.63 -0.86 -0.74
N CYS A 137 0.98 -1.34 0.46
CA CYS A 137 0.18 -2.26 1.25
C CYS A 137 0.19 -1.73 2.69
N ILE A 138 -0.79 -0.89 3.02
CA ILE A 138 -0.80 -0.14 4.29
C ILE A 138 -1.71 -0.85 5.29
N GLU A 139 -1.12 -1.54 6.27
CA GLU A 139 -1.85 -2.34 7.27
C GLU A 139 -2.77 -3.38 6.59
N LEU A 140 -2.17 -4.22 5.73
CA LEU A 140 -2.88 -5.24 4.94
C LEU A 140 -2.48 -6.65 5.34
N ILE A 141 -1.17 -6.91 5.49
CA ILE A 141 -0.65 -8.27 5.53
C ILE A 141 -1.13 -9.02 6.78
N GLU A 142 -1.36 -8.32 7.88
CA GLU A 142 -1.90 -8.83 9.14
C GLU A 142 -3.36 -9.32 9.03
N HIS A 143 -4.09 -8.89 7.99
CA HIS A 143 -5.45 -9.34 7.69
C HIS A 143 -5.47 -10.53 6.72
N LEU A 144 -4.32 -11.02 6.28
CA LEU A 144 -4.23 -12.22 5.46
C LEU A 144 -4.02 -13.45 6.35
N PRO A 145 -4.77 -14.54 6.15
CA PRO A 145 -4.46 -15.83 6.77
C PRO A 145 -3.01 -16.22 6.49
N SER A 146 -2.29 -16.68 7.52
CA SER A 146 -0.84 -16.93 7.46
C SER A 146 -0.43 -17.92 6.36
N ASP A 147 -1.27 -18.92 6.08
CA ASP A 147 -1.09 -19.91 5.01
C ASP A 147 -1.23 -19.32 3.60
N THR A 148 -1.76 -18.10 3.48
CA THR A 148 -1.98 -17.43 2.19
C THR A 148 -1.02 -16.25 1.93
N LEU A 149 -0.17 -15.91 2.91
CA LEU A 149 0.80 -14.82 2.79
C LEU A 149 1.81 -15.05 1.65
N ASP A 150 2.18 -16.31 1.40
CA ASP A 150 3.05 -16.70 0.29
C ASP A 150 2.45 -16.38 -1.08
N SER A 151 1.13 -16.52 -1.24
CA SER A 151 0.43 -16.20 -2.49
C SER A 151 0.40 -14.69 -2.73
N PHE A 152 0.19 -13.88 -1.68
CA PHE A 152 0.32 -12.43 -1.75
C PHE A 152 1.75 -12.01 -2.13
N VAL A 153 2.76 -12.58 -1.46
CA VAL A 153 4.18 -12.31 -1.75
C VAL A 153 4.50 -12.66 -3.21
N MET A 154 4.04 -13.82 -3.69
CA MET A 154 4.18 -14.21 -5.08
C MET A 154 3.49 -13.21 -6.04
N ASN A 155 2.26 -12.80 -5.75
CA ASN A 155 1.57 -11.81 -6.57
C ASN A 155 2.36 -10.50 -6.70
N VAL A 156 2.83 -9.94 -5.59
CA VAL A 156 3.56 -8.67 -5.59
C VAL A 156 4.93 -8.80 -6.25
N PHE A 157 5.75 -9.78 -5.86
CA PHE A 157 7.17 -9.82 -6.21
C PHE A 157 7.49 -10.66 -7.46
N GLN A 158 6.63 -11.62 -7.83
CA GLN A 158 6.79 -12.42 -9.06
C GLN A 158 5.97 -11.88 -10.24
N PHE A 159 4.73 -11.44 -10.00
CA PHE A 159 3.80 -11.12 -11.10
C PHE A 159 3.61 -9.62 -11.33
N ILE A 160 3.29 -8.86 -10.28
CA ILE A 160 3.17 -7.39 -10.36
C ILE A 160 4.56 -6.80 -10.64
N GLN A 161 5.58 -7.26 -9.90
CA GLN A 161 6.97 -6.83 -10.02
C GLN A 161 7.11 -5.30 -10.08
N PRO A 162 6.74 -4.56 -9.01
CA PRO A 162 6.87 -3.12 -9.00
C PRO A 162 8.33 -2.68 -8.86
N HIS A 163 8.66 -1.44 -9.22
CA HIS A 163 10.00 -0.92 -8.92
C HIS A 163 10.18 -0.71 -7.42
N TYR A 164 9.14 -0.22 -6.73
CA TYR A 164 9.09 -0.10 -5.28
C TYR A 164 7.87 -0.82 -4.69
N CYS A 165 8.03 -1.46 -3.53
CA CYS A 165 6.92 -1.94 -2.72
C CYS A 165 7.06 -1.42 -1.30
N ILE A 166 6.02 -0.78 -0.77
CA ILE A 166 5.97 -0.21 0.58
C ILE A 166 4.92 -0.98 1.37
N ILE A 167 5.36 -1.72 2.37
CA ILE A 167 4.50 -2.55 3.22
C ILE A 167 4.55 -1.99 4.64
N THR A 168 3.37 -1.80 5.25
CA THR A 168 3.28 -1.45 6.67
C THR A 168 2.51 -2.52 7.44
N THR A 169 2.89 -2.69 8.70
CA THR A 169 2.22 -3.59 9.65
C THR A 169 2.40 -3.04 11.06
N PRO A 170 1.48 -3.36 11.98
CA PRO A 170 1.70 -3.21 13.41
C PRO A 170 3.03 -3.79 13.89
N ASN A 171 3.60 -3.14 14.91
CA ASN A 171 4.71 -3.66 15.71
C ASN A 171 4.19 -4.25 17.02
N PHE A 172 4.21 -5.58 17.15
CA PHE A 172 3.75 -6.26 18.35
C PHE A 172 4.52 -5.82 19.61
N ASP A 173 5.82 -5.52 19.50
CA ASP A 173 6.66 -5.02 20.61
C ASP A 173 6.10 -3.73 21.22
N TYR A 174 5.36 -2.94 20.43
CA TYR A 174 4.78 -1.68 20.87
C TYR A 174 3.43 -1.86 21.61
N ASN A 175 2.76 -3.00 21.45
CA ASN A 175 1.36 -3.17 21.87
C ASN A 175 1.15 -3.03 23.37
N HIS A 176 2.15 -3.37 24.18
CA HIS A 176 2.08 -3.19 25.63
C HIS A 176 1.73 -1.75 26.01
N LEU A 177 2.35 -0.74 25.37
CA LEU A 177 2.04 0.67 25.63
C LEU A 177 0.64 1.07 25.15
N CYS A 178 0.17 0.50 24.05
CA CYS A 178 -1.19 0.73 23.56
C CYS A 178 -2.23 0.19 24.55
N ARG A 179 -1.99 -0.98 25.16
CA ARG A 179 -2.88 -1.59 26.15
C ARG A 179 -2.92 -0.77 27.45
N LEU A 180 -1.76 -0.36 27.95
CA LEU A 180 -1.66 0.52 29.14
C LEU A 180 -2.45 1.82 28.93
N ASN A 181 -2.33 2.47 27.77
CA ASN A 181 -3.07 3.70 27.46
C ASN A 181 -4.60 3.50 27.36
N ASN A 182 -5.05 2.27 27.05
CA ASN A 182 -6.47 1.93 26.96
C ASN A 182 -7.05 1.40 28.30
N GLY A 183 -6.27 1.41 29.39
CA GLY A 183 -6.73 0.97 30.71
C GLY A 183 -6.82 -0.55 30.87
N TYR A 184 -6.20 -1.32 29.98
CA TYR A 184 -6.11 -2.77 30.12
C TYR A 184 -4.94 -3.14 31.03
N ASN A 185 -5.23 -3.86 32.12
CA ASN A 185 -4.23 -4.44 33.00
C ASN A 185 -3.81 -5.80 32.43
N ASP A 186 -2.50 -6.11 32.41
CA ASP A 186 -1.95 -7.40 31.88
C ASP A 186 -2.49 -8.66 32.62
N GLN A 187 -3.31 -8.49 33.65
CA GLN A 187 -4.02 -9.54 34.38
C GLN A 187 -5.35 -9.97 33.74
N GLN A 188 -5.88 -9.25 32.75
CA GLN A 188 -7.05 -9.68 31.96
C GLN A 188 -6.64 -10.63 30.82
N GLN A 189 -5.79 -11.61 31.13
CA GLN A 189 -5.49 -12.75 30.25
C GLN A 189 -6.70 -13.69 30.23
N GLN A 190 -7.80 -13.26 29.62
CA GLN A 190 -8.87 -14.19 29.29
C GLN A 190 -8.43 -14.98 28.06
N GLN A 191 -8.32 -16.28 28.27
CA GLN A 191 -8.02 -17.30 27.28
C GLN A 191 -8.81 -17.03 26.00
N SER A 192 -8.09 -16.96 24.88
CA SER A 192 -8.70 -16.94 23.56
C SER A 192 -9.56 -18.20 23.41
N ARG A 193 -10.84 -18.03 23.07
CA ARG A 193 -11.75 -19.16 22.86
C ARG A 193 -11.42 -19.93 21.59
N ASP A 194 -10.76 -19.27 20.63
CA ASP A 194 -10.39 -19.82 19.33
C ASP A 194 -8.94 -19.40 18.96
N HIS A 195 -8.22 -20.23 18.19
CA HIS A 195 -6.80 -20.04 17.83
C HIS A 195 -6.50 -18.76 17.01
N TYR A 196 -7.53 -18.04 16.56
CA TYR A 196 -7.41 -16.87 15.69
C TYR A 196 -7.44 -15.52 16.43
N HIS A 197 -7.76 -15.49 17.72
CA HIS A 197 -7.92 -14.22 18.46
C HIS A 197 -6.88 -14.11 19.56
N ASN A 198 -5.76 -13.41 19.31
CA ASN A 198 -4.82 -13.06 20.37
C ASN A 198 -5.25 -11.75 21.03
N PRO A 199 -5.63 -11.73 22.33
CA PRO A 199 -6.06 -10.51 23.01
C PRO A 199 -4.95 -9.45 23.12
N LEU A 200 -3.71 -9.78 22.76
CA LEU A 200 -2.57 -8.87 22.75
C LEU A 200 -2.40 -8.11 21.42
N TYR A 201 -3.14 -8.48 20.38
CA TYR A 201 -3.20 -7.72 19.12
C TYR A 201 -3.98 -6.41 19.30
N ARG A 202 -3.67 -5.43 18.47
CA ARG A 202 -4.31 -4.10 18.46
C ARG A 202 -5.73 -4.16 17.95
N ASP A 203 -6.01 -5.11 17.08
CA ASP A 203 -7.31 -5.34 16.48
C ASP A 203 -7.66 -6.83 16.56
N SER A 204 -8.95 -7.12 16.75
CA SER A 204 -9.46 -8.51 16.81
C SER A 204 -9.38 -9.21 15.46
N ASP A 205 -9.39 -8.44 14.38
CA ASP A 205 -9.48 -8.96 13.01
C ASP A 205 -8.09 -9.24 12.39
N HIS A 206 -7.03 -9.18 13.20
CA HIS A 206 -5.67 -9.55 12.79
C HIS A 206 -5.42 -11.04 12.96
N TYR A 207 -4.92 -11.69 11.91
CA TYR A 207 -4.44 -13.08 11.98
C TYR A 207 -3.12 -13.19 12.73
N PHE A 208 -2.27 -12.17 12.63
CA PHE A 208 -0.99 -12.09 13.32
C PHE A 208 -0.56 -10.63 13.50
N GLU A 209 0.38 -10.38 14.41
CA GLU A 209 1.13 -9.13 14.45
C GLU A 209 2.61 -9.43 14.67
N PHE A 210 3.46 -8.98 13.74
CA PHE A 210 4.89 -9.22 13.83
C PHE A 210 5.54 -8.34 14.92
N THR A 211 6.43 -8.95 15.69
CA THR A 211 7.53 -8.25 16.38
C THR A 211 8.50 -7.63 15.36
N ARG A 212 9.46 -6.84 15.83
CA ARG A 212 10.49 -6.27 14.93
C ARG A 212 11.36 -7.34 14.29
N ASP A 213 11.71 -8.37 15.04
CA ASP A 213 12.59 -9.43 14.57
C ASP A 213 11.86 -10.35 13.57
N GLU A 214 10.60 -10.71 13.84
CA GLU A 214 9.78 -11.48 12.89
C GLU A 214 9.55 -10.72 11.59
N PHE A 215 9.24 -9.42 11.66
CA PHE A 215 9.03 -8.62 10.45
C PHE A 215 10.30 -8.52 9.61
N LYS A 216 11.46 -8.34 10.26
CA LYS A 216 12.77 -8.34 9.59
C LYS A 216 13.09 -9.70 8.97
N GLN A 217 12.81 -10.79 9.67
CA GLN A 217 13.03 -12.14 9.16
C GLN A 217 12.14 -12.43 7.95
N TRP A 218 10.87 -12.05 8.01
CA TRP A 218 9.94 -12.15 6.88
C TRP A 218 10.44 -11.36 5.66
N CYS A 219 10.94 -10.13 5.86
CA CYS A 219 11.53 -9.35 4.78
C CYS A 219 12.81 -10.00 4.20
N ASN A 220 13.63 -10.63 5.04
CA ASN A 220 14.80 -11.40 4.57
C ASN A 220 14.39 -12.58 3.69
N GLN A 221 13.37 -13.33 4.08
CA GLN A 221 12.87 -14.47 3.29
C GLN A 221 12.36 -14.01 1.91
N ILE A 222 11.67 -12.87 1.84
CA ILE A 222 11.26 -12.28 0.55
C ILE A 222 12.49 -11.93 -0.30
N LYS A 223 13.51 -11.28 0.28
CA LYS A 223 14.75 -10.95 -0.43
C LYS A 223 15.49 -12.21 -0.92
N GLU A 224 15.54 -13.26 -0.12
CA GLU A 224 16.17 -14.54 -0.50
C GLU A 224 15.42 -15.21 -1.65
N LYS A 225 14.08 -15.18 -1.63
CA LYS A 225 13.22 -15.72 -2.70
C LYS A 225 13.25 -14.89 -3.98
N TYR A 226 13.37 -13.56 -3.85
CA TYR A 226 13.41 -12.61 -4.97
C TYR A 226 14.67 -11.73 -4.89
N PRO A 227 15.85 -12.25 -5.28
CA PRO A 227 17.14 -11.59 -5.12
C PRO A 227 17.32 -10.31 -5.95
N CYS A 228 16.40 -10.04 -6.90
CA CYS A 228 16.32 -8.78 -7.61
C CYS A 228 15.72 -7.64 -6.77
N TYR A 229 15.32 -7.90 -5.52
CA TYR A 229 14.87 -6.88 -4.57
C TYR A 229 15.86 -6.72 -3.42
N THR A 230 16.03 -5.47 -3.01
CA THR A 230 16.63 -5.12 -1.71
C THR A 230 15.55 -4.46 -0.86
N TYR A 231 15.76 -4.38 0.45
CA TYR A 231 14.82 -3.70 1.33
C TYR A 231 15.51 -2.90 2.42
N ARG A 232 14.78 -1.93 2.97
CA ARG A 232 15.13 -1.22 4.20
C ARG A 232 13.92 -1.12 5.12
N LEU A 233 14.18 -1.07 6.42
CA LEU A 233 13.15 -0.93 7.46
C LEU A 233 13.07 0.51 7.97
N SER A 234 11.87 0.91 8.34
CA SER A 234 11.54 2.22 8.94
C SER A 234 10.25 2.08 9.74
N GLY A 235 9.64 3.21 10.11
CA GLY A 235 8.36 3.19 10.81
C GLY A 235 7.82 4.58 11.15
N VAL A 236 6.63 4.60 11.73
CA VAL A 236 5.95 5.81 12.26
C VAL A 236 5.39 5.57 13.66
N GLY A 237 5.06 6.64 14.39
CA GLY A 237 4.60 6.54 15.77
C GLY A 237 5.71 6.15 16.74
N ARG A 238 6.90 6.76 16.61
CA ARG A 238 7.98 6.55 17.58
C ARG A 238 7.60 7.19 18.91
N LEU A 239 7.77 6.44 20.00
CA LEU A 239 7.63 7.01 21.34
C LEU A 239 8.76 8.03 21.57
N ARG A 240 8.39 9.22 22.05
CA ARG A 240 9.35 10.20 22.58
C ARG A 240 9.47 9.96 24.08
N SER A 241 10.08 8.84 24.48
CA SER A 241 10.34 8.56 25.90
C SER A 241 11.56 9.37 26.37
N LEU A 242 11.53 9.79 27.64
CA LEU A 242 12.71 10.29 28.35
C LEU A 242 13.58 9.15 28.91
N ASP A 243 13.05 7.92 28.90
CA ASP A 243 13.75 6.70 29.31
C ASP A 243 14.52 6.10 28.11
N PRO A 244 15.86 6.09 28.14
CA PRO A 244 16.70 5.52 27.08
C PRO A 244 16.52 4.00 26.91
N ASP A 245 16.09 3.29 27.95
CA ASP A 245 16.00 1.83 27.96
C ASP A 245 14.68 1.32 27.33
N MET A 246 13.66 2.18 27.18
CA MET A 246 12.41 1.88 26.48
C MET A 246 12.54 2.04 24.95
N ASN A 247 13.39 1.22 24.31
CA ASN A 247 13.54 1.20 22.85
C ASN A 247 12.62 0.17 22.16
N LEU A 248 11.31 0.46 22.15
CA LEU A 248 10.30 -0.35 21.46
C LEU A 248 10.23 -0.10 19.94
N GLY A 249 11.03 0.84 19.41
CA GLY A 249 10.99 1.24 18.01
C GLY A 249 9.75 2.05 17.65
N TYR A 250 9.17 1.77 16.48
CA TYR A 250 8.01 2.46 15.93
C TYR A 250 6.72 1.70 16.22
N ALA A 251 5.61 2.39 16.40
CA ALA A 251 4.29 1.75 16.53
C ALA A 251 3.87 1.06 15.22
N THR A 252 4.09 1.66 14.05
CA THR A 252 3.94 0.95 12.77
C THR A 252 5.33 0.69 12.20
N GLN A 253 5.58 -0.56 11.81
CA GLN A 253 6.77 -0.96 11.06
C GLN A 253 6.54 -0.75 9.57
N ILE A 254 7.58 -0.38 8.84
CA ILE A 254 7.51 -0.14 7.40
C ILE A 254 8.69 -0.82 6.72
N ALA A 255 8.42 -1.70 5.76
CA ALA A 255 9.41 -2.24 4.84
C ALA A 255 9.30 -1.56 3.47
N ILE A 256 10.44 -1.16 2.93
CA ILE A 256 10.53 -0.51 1.62
C ILE A 256 11.43 -1.37 0.76
N PHE A 257 10.81 -2.14 -0.13
CA PHE A 257 11.48 -2.94 -1.12
C PHE A 257 11.76 -2.10 -2.37
N GLN A 258 12.93 -2.28 -2.94
CA GLN A 258 13.34 -1.68 -4.20
C GLN A 258 13.91 -2.76 -5.10
N ARG A 259 13.40 -2.84 -6.33
CA ARG A 259 13.97 -3.69 -7.36
C ARG A 259 15.32 -3.11 -7.79
N THR A 260 16.38 -3.90 -7.68
CA THR A 260 17.69 -3.57 -8.24
C THR A 260 17.67 -3.93 -9.72
N THR A 261 18.06 -2.99 -10.58
CA THR A 261 18.30 -3.28 -11.99
C THR A 261 19.51 -4.19 -12.09
N ASN A 262 19.30 -5.50 -12.22
CA ASN A 262 20.36 -6.39 -12.67
C ASN A 262 20.53 -6.10 -14.17
N ASN A 263 21.68 -5.56 -14.56
CA ASN A 263 22.13 -5.40 -15.96
C ASN A 263 22.40 -6.77 -16.63
N ASN A 264 21.50 -7.74 -16.46
CA ASN A 264 21.53 -8.99 -17.20
C ASN A 264 20.43 -8.92 -18.25
N ASN A 265 20.73 -8.20 -19.33
CA ASN A 265 20.10 -8.41 -20.63
C ASN A 265 20.39 -9.84 -21.09
N ASN A 266 19.71 -10.83 -20.51
CA ASN A 266 19.48 -12.08 -21.22
C ASN A 266 18.23 -11.87 -22.04
N HIS A 267 18.41 -11.23 -23.20
CA HIS A 267 17.62 -11.55 -24.37
C HIS A 267 17.69 -13.07 -24.51
N ILE A 268 16.61 -13.75 -24.12
CA ILE A 268 16.35 -15.09 -24.63
C ILE A 268 16.10 -14.84 -26.12
N VAL A 269 17.13 -15.08 -26.91
CA VAL A 269 16.99 -15.27 -28.34
C VAL A 269 16.25 -16.58 -28.48
N ASP A 270 15.02 -16.52 -28.98
CA ASP A 270 14.27 -17.69 -29.40
C ASP A 270 15.07 -18.41 -30.50
N ASP A 271 15.79 -19.46 -30.12
CA ASP A 271 16.42 -20.36 -31.06
C ASP A 271 15.34 -21.33 -31.56
N ASN A 272 14.96 -21.17 -32.82
CA ASN A 272 14.01 -22.01 -33.52
C ASN A 272 14.60 -23.42 -33.72
N GLY A 273 14.35 -24.30 -32.75
CA GLY A 273 14.52 -25.74 -32.87
C GLY A 273 13.18 -26.43 -33.10
N ASP A 274 12.87 -26.69 -34.37
CA ASP A 274 11.80 -27.58 -34.82
C ASP A 274 11.98 -29.00 -34.24
N ASN A 275 10.96 -29.50 -33.53
CA ASN A 275 10.59 -30.92 -33.45
C ASN A 275 9.29 -31.11 -32.62
N GLY A 276 8.20 -31.40 -33.32
CA GLY A 276 7.33 -32.56 -33.08
C GLY A 276 6.55 -32.69 -31.76
N ASP A 277 5.23 -32.54 -31.90
CA ASP A 277 4.13 -33.25 -31.21
C ASP A 277 3.84 -33.03 -29.72
N GLY A 278 2.76 -32.27 -29.49
CA GLY A 278 1.68 -32.74 -28.62
C GLY A 278 1.68 -32.25 -27.18
N GLN A 279 1.31 -30.97 -26.96
CA GLN A 279 0.44 -30.52 -25.86
C GLN A 279 0.08 -29.03 -26.04
N GLN A 280 -0.79 -28.74 -27.01
CA GLN A 280 -1.45 -27.43 -27.11
C GLN A 280 -2.63 -27.38 -26.15
N GLN A 281 -2.38 -27.12 -24.87
CA GLN A 281 -3.38 -26.62 -23.92
C GLN A 281 -2.67 -26.00 -22.70
N GLN A 282 -3.06 -24.77 -22.37
CA GLN A 282 -2.68 -23.96 -21.19
C GLN A 282 -1.49 -22.99 -21.30
N SER A 283 -1.50 -22.16 -22.34
CA SER A 283 -0.96 -20.80 -22.26
C SER A 283 -2.00 -19.79 -22.78
N LYS A 284 -3.15 -19.66 -22.09
CA LYS A 284 -3.80 -18.36 -22.10
C LYS A 284 -2.75 -17.42 -21.51
N SER A 285 -2.13 -16.58 -22.34
CA SER A 285 -0.96 -15.80 -21.95
C SER A 285 -1.28 -15.08 -20.64
N ILE A 286 -0.41 -15.23 -19.64
CA ILE A 286 -0.56 -14.57 -18.33
C ILE A 286 -0.89 -13.07 -18.53
N GLU A 287 -0.38 -12.47 -19.61
CA GLU A 287 -0.64 -11.12 -20.07
C GLU A 287 -2.12 -10.72 -20.22
N SER A 288 -3.05 -11.66 -20.40
CA SER A 288 -4.48 -11.37 -20.54
C SER A 288 -5.32 -11.66 -19.29
N ILE A 289 -4.73 -12.15 -18.20
CA ILE A 289 -5.48 -12.52 -16.99
C ILE A 289 -6.03 -11.26 -16.32
N GLN A 290 -7.36 -11.17 -16.19
CA GLN A 290 -8.06 -10.08 -15.52
C GLN A 290 -8.94 -10.63 -14.39
N ASN A 291 -8.32 -10.95 -13.26
CA ASN A 291 -9.04 -11.50 -12.09
C ASN A 291 -9.77 -10.42 -11.29
N TYR A 292 -9.41 -9.14 -11.43
CA TYR A 292 -10.05 -8.07 -10.69
C TYR A 292 -11.24 -7.49 -11.45
N GLN A 293 -12.33 -7.22 -10.75
CA GLN A 293 -13.46 -6.49 -11.31
C GLN A 293 -13.15 -5.00 -11.31
N HIS A 294 -13.20 -4.35 -12.48
CA HIS A 294 -13.11 -2.89 -12.56
C HIS A 294 -14.43 -2.27 -12.12
N ILE A 295 -14.38 -1.36 -11.14
CA ILE A 295 -15.55 -0.73 -10.54
C ILE A 295 -15.80 0.64 -11.15
N ARG A 296 -14.77 1.49 -11.18
CA ARG A 296 -14.89 2.88 -11.65
C ARG A 296 -13.54 3.50 -11.99
N THR A 297 -13.57 4.52 -12.84
CA THR A 297 -12.42 5.40 -13.10
C THR A 297 -12.80 6.86 -12.88
N HIS A 298 -11.90 7.60 -12.24
CA HIS A 298 -11.98 9.04 -12.02
C HIS A 298 -10.84 9.76 -12.75
N TYR A 299 -11.15 10.86 -13.42
CA TYR A 299 -10.20 11.63 -14.23
C TYR A 299 -10.00 13.05 -13.69
N PHE A 300 -8.74 13.47 -13.65
CA PHE A 300 -8.27 14.74 -13.09
C PHE A 300 -7.43 15.49 -14.12
N GLY A 301 -7.60 16.81 -14.21
CA GLY A 301 -6.85 17.67 -15.14
C GLY A 301 -7.07 17.35 -16.63
N GLN A 302 -8.26 16.88 -17.00
CA GLN A 302 -8.65 16.74 -18.40
C GLN A 302 -9.12 18.11 -18.91
N LEU A 303 -8.21 18.86 -19.53
CA LEU A 303 -8.65 19.85 -20.52
C LEU A 303 -9.38 19.06 -21.62
N TRP A 304 -10.62 19.42 -21.88
CA TRP A 304 -11.41 18.87 -22.97
C TRP A 304 -10.58 18.86 -24.26
N SER A 305 -10.12 17.70 -24.70
CA SER A 305 -9.78 17.50 -26.10
C SER A 305 -11.10 17.42 -26.88
N ARG A 306 -11.81 18.56 -26.97
CA ARG A 306 -12.79 18.77 -28.04
C ARG A 306 -11.99 18.99 -29.32
N SER A 307 -11.49 17.89 -29.85
CA SER A 307 -11.13 17.78 -31.26
C SER A 307 -12.39 18.08 -32.06
N ASN A 308 -12.45 19.27 -32.64
CA ASN A 308 -13.16 19.62 -33.87
C ASN A 308 -14.23 18.61 -34.32
N HIS A 309 -15.45 18.71 -33.79
CA HIS A 309 -16.64 18.46 -34.60
C HIS A 309 -17.33 19.80 -34.76
N ARG A 310 -16.95 20.48 -35.86
CA ARG A 310 -17.77 21.52 -36.47
C ARG A 310 -19.13 20.87 -36.72
N PHE A 311 -20.17 21.38 -36.08
CA PHE A 311 -21.49 21.33 -36.68
C PHE A 311 -21.42 22.28 -37.88
N SER A 312 -21.31 21.69 -39.07
CA SER A 312 -21.73 22.29 -40.34
C SER A 312 -23.23 22.22 -40.46
#